data_AF-A0A351G4E7-F1
#
_entry.id   AF-A0A351G4E7-F1
#
_cell.length_a   1.000
_cell.length_b   1.000
_cell.length_c   1.000
_cell.angle_alpha   90.00
_cell.angle_beta   90.00
_cell.angle_gamma   90.00
#
_symmetry.space_group_name_H-M   'P 1'
#
loop_
_entity.id
_entity.type
_entity.pdbx_description
1 polymer ?
#
loop_
_entity_poly.entity_id
_entity_poly.type
_entity_poly.pdbx_seq_one_letter_code
_entity_poly.pdbx_strand_id
1 'polypeptide(L)'
;VAGGYTDLAYEYQGEYAYSYVFSGQWGYLDYALANAALLGEVTGATEWHINADEADLIDYDTTFKSPNQIAAYAPDAYRASDHDPVVVGLELTTEAEIMELIDDIQGLVDEGVLNEGQGNSFMSKLENVLNKLAKGQTKAAANQLGAFINEVEAFVNSGTFSAEQGDLLIQAAALLVDALT
;
A
#
# COMPACT_ATOMS: atom_id res chain seq x y z
N VAL A 1 19.03 9.41 -4.76
CA VAL A 1 19.01 8.90 -3.36
C VAL A 1 20.07 7.81 -3.22
N ALA A 2 20.84 7.79 -2.12
CA ALA A 2 21.81 6.72 -1.88
C ALA A 2 21.07 5.44 -1.43
N GLY A 3 21.57 4.25 -1.79
CA GLY A 3 21.01 2.98 -1.31
C GLY A 3 20.07 2.24 -2.26
N GLY A 4 19.99 2.63 -3.55
CA GLY A 4 19.21 1.89 -4.55
C GLY A 4 17.71 2.22 -4.59
N TYR A 5 17.33 3.35 -4.00
CA TYR A 5 15.97 3.89 -4.05
C TYR A 5 15.88 5.06 -5.04
N THR A 6 14.70 5.23 -5.63
CA THR A 6 14.28 6.36 -6.46
C THR A 6 13.33 7.24 -5.65
N ASP A 7 13.59 8.54 -5.66
CA ASP A 7 12.67 9.54 -5.09
C ASP A 7 11.54 9.79 -6.08
N LEU A 8 10.32 9.37 -5.72
CA LEU A 8 9.18 9.41 -6.62
C LEU A 8 8.67 10.83 -6.87
N ALA A 9 8.75 11.72 -5.88
CA ALA A 9 8.38 13.13 -6.05
C ALA A 9 9.26 13.78 -7.14
N TYR A 10 10.57 13.62 -7.00
CA TYR A 10 11.52 14.12 -8.00
C TYR A 10 11.38 13.42 -9.36
N GLU A 11 11.19 12.09 -9.38
CA GLU A 11 11.04 11.32 -10.63
C GLU A 11 9.84 11.79 -11.46
N TYR A 12 8.70 12.09 -10.82
CA TYR A 12 7.46 12.42 -11.52
C TYR A 12 7.16 13.92 -11.64
N GLN A 13 7.63 14.76 -10.72
CA GLN A 13 7.37 16.22 -10.70
C GLN A 13 8.62 17.07 -10.99
N GLY A 14 9.81 16.49 -10.91
CA GLY A 14 11.07 17.15 -11.25
C GLY A 14 11.56 18.16 -10.20
N GLU A 15 12.37 19.13 -10.66
CA GLU A 15 13.03 20.13 -9.79
C GLU A 15 12.06 21.04 -9.03
N TYR A 16 10.80 21.12 -9.47
CA TYR A 16 9.78 21.96 -8.87
C TYR A 16 8.85 21.22 -7.90
N ALA A 17 9.13 19.96 -7.58
CA ALA A 17 8.39 19.25 -6.53
C ALA A 17 8.47 20.00 -5.19
N TYR A 18 7.33 20.19 -4.52
CA TYR A 18 7.27 20.76 -3.18
C TYR A 18 6.04 20.25 -2.44
N SER A 19 6.16 20.07 -1.14
CA SER A 19 5.05 19.72 -0.25
C SER A 19 4.98 20.64 0.97
N TYR A 20 5.88 21.62 1.06
CA TYR A 20 6.06 22.41 2.27
C TYR A 20 6.58 23.82 1.99
N VAL A 21 6.07 24.78 2.74
CA VAL A 21 6.51 26.18 2.71
C VAL A 21 7.01 26.60 4.09
N PHE A 22 8.28 26.97 4.18
CA PHE A 22 8.89 27.47 5.41
C PHE A 22 9.52 28.84 5.20
N SER A 23 9.00 29.86 5.89
CA SER A 23 9.55 31.23 5.82
C SER A 23 9.71 31.74 4.38
N GLY A 24 8.76 31.38 3.51
CA GLY A 24 8.75 31.75 2.08
C GLY A 24 9.67 30.92 1.19
N GLN A 25 10.27 29.84 1.70
CA GLN A 25 11.03 28.86 0.92
C GLN A 25 10.15 27.64 0.63
N TRP A 26 10.25 27.12 -0.58
CA TRP A 26 9.52 25.93 -1.03
C TRP A 26 10.45 24.72 -1.11
N GLY A 27 9.92 23.55 -0.77
CA GLY A 27 10.57 22.27 -0.94
C GLY A 27 9.69 21.14 -0.40
N TYR A 28 10.24 19.93 -0.33
CA TYR A 28 9.58 18.80 0.30
C TYR A 28 10.53 18.11 1.28
N LEU A 29 9.99 17.69 2.42
CA LEU A 29 10.70 16.93 3.45
C LEU A 29 10.11 15.52 3.61
N ASP A 30 8.98 15.26 2.97
CA ASP A 30 8.28 13.98 2.94
C ASP A 30 8.60 13.26 1.64
N TYR A 31 9.07 12.03 1.74
CA TYR A 31 9.56 11.27 0.58
C TYR A 31 8.75 10.00 0.41
N ALA A 32 8.31 9.74 -0.82
CA ALA A 32 7.95 8.40 -1.27
C ALA A 32 9.13 7.82 -2.04
N LEU A 33 9.69 6.70 -1.55
CA LEU A 33 10.87 6.06 -2.12
C LEU A 33 10.52 4.67 -2.65
N ALA A 34 10.87 4.39 -3.91
CA ALA A 34 10.72 3.06 -4.49
C ALA A 34 12.08 2.42 -4.76
N ASN A 35 12.23 1.13 -4.45
CA ASN A 35 13.37 0.35 -4.92
C ASN A 35 13.15 -0.06 -6.40
N ALA A 36 14.14 -0.71 -7.01
CA ALA A 36 14.05 -1.14 -8.41
C ALA A 36 12.89 -2.11 -8.71
N ALA A 37 12.45 -2.91 -7.73
CA ALA A 37 11.34 -3.85 -7.90
C ALA A 37 9.99 -3.12 -7.94
N LEU A 38 9.76 -2.20 -7.00
CA LEU A 38 8.51 -1.43 -6.93
C LEU A 38 8.43 -0.35 -8.01
N LEU A 39 9.55 0.22 -8.45
CA LEU A 39 9.56 1.35 -9.39
C LEU A 39 8.80 1.06 -10.70
N GLY A 40 8.86 -0.19 -11.19
CA GLY A 40 8.12 -0.61 -12.39
C GLY A 40 6.60 -0.66 -12.22
N GLU A 41 6.14 -0.72 -10.98
CA GLU A 41 4.72 -0.81 -10.60
C GLU A 41 4.16 0.57 -10.18
N VAL A 42 4.99 1.62 -10.15
CA VAL A 42 4.54 2.98 -9.87
C VAL A 42 4.01 3.60 -11.16
N THR A 43 2.77 4.07 -11.14
CA THR A 43 2.13 4.74 -12.29
C THR A 43 2.26 6.26 -12.25
N GLY A 44 2.54 6.82 -11.07
CA GLY A 44 2.77 8.25 -10.86
C GLY A 44 2.98 8.60 -9.40
N ALA A 45 3.56 9.78 -9.15
CA ALA A 45 3.56 10.40 -7.84
C ALA A 45 3.35 11.91 -7.97
N THR A 46 2.64 12.50 -7.01
CA THR A 46 2.41 13.95 -6.94
C THR A 46 2.15 14.37 -5.51
N GLU A 47 2.49 15.60 -5.18
CA GLU A 47 1.97 16.30 -4.02
C GLU A 47 0.58 16.83 -4.37
N TRP A 48 -0.39 16.65 -3.46
CA TRP A 48 -1.70 17.24 -3.62
C TRP A 48 -1.76 18.58 -2.90
N HIS A 49 -1.64 19.67 -3.65
CA HIS A 49 -1.59 21.04 -3.12
C HIS A 49 -2.92 21.51 -2.53
N ILE A 50 -3.16 21.17 -1.26
CA ILE A 50 -4.36 21.57 -0.49
C ILE A 50 -4.01 22.19 0.86
N ASN A 51 -2.73 22.18 1.26
CA ASN A 51 -2.29 22.50 2.61
C ASN A 51 -1.12 23.47 2.66
N ALA A 52 -0.01 23.18 1.97
CA ALA A 52 1.24 23.93 2.15
C ALA A 52 1.11 25.40 1.72
N ASP A 53 0.30 25.65 0.68
CA ASP A 53 0.04 26.98 0.14
C ASP A 53 -1.03 27.77 0.90
N GLU A 54 -1.80 27.09 1.74
CA GLU A 54 -2.85 27.72 2.56
C GLU A 54 -2.27 28.49 3.74
N ALA A 55 -3.00 29.51 4.19
CA ALA A 55 -2.54 30.37 5.28
C ALA A 55 -2.48 29.63 6.62
N ASP A 56 -1.43 29.85 7.40
CA ASP A 56 -1.31 29.39 8.80
C ASP A 56 -2.52 29.81 9.67
N LEU A 57 -3.12 30.96 9.34
CA LEU A 57 -4.29 31.49 10.01
C LEU A 57 -5.44 30.48 10.10
N ILE A 58 -5.68 29.71 9.03
CA ILE A 58 -6.83 28.79 8.95
C ILE A 58 -6.51 27.38 9.44
N ASP A 59 -5.28 27.12 9.90
CA ASP A 59 -4.92 25.82 10.47
C ASP A 59 -5.51 25.57 11.86
N TYR A 60 -5.41 24.33 12.33
CA TYR A 60 -5.91 23.89 13.63
C TYR A 60 -5.01 24.26 14.82
N ASP A 61 -3.77 24.74 14.58
CA ASP A 61 -2.89 25.18 15.65
C ASP A 61 -3.44 26.50 16.22
N THR A 62 -3.49 26.59 17.54
CA THR A 62 -3.97 27.79 18.25
C THR A 62 -2.83 28.63 18.81
N THR A 63 -1.60 28.15 18.67
CA THR A 63 -0.40 28.80 19.20
C THR A 63 -0.22 30.16 18.55
N PHE A 64 0.05 31.18 19.36
CA PHE A 64 0.22 32.57 18.90
C PHE A 64 -1.00 33.19 18.19
N LYS A 65 -2.19 32.58 18.25
CA LYS A 65 -3.43 33.11 17.67
C LYS A 65 -4.32 33.78 18.72
N SER A 66 -4.96 34.89 18.33
CA SER A 66 -6.04 35.53 19.09
C SER A 66 -7.37 34.76 18.94
N PRO A 67 -8.37 35.00 19.80
CA PRO A 67 -9.68 34.34 19.67
C PRO A 67 -10.36 34.51 18.31
N ASN A 68 -10.22 35.69 17.68
CA ASN A 68 -10.78 35.94 16.35
C ASN A 68 -10.04 35.17 15.25
N GLN A 69 -8.73 34.91 15.40
CA GLN A 69 -7.94 34.12 14.46
C GLN A 69 -8.25 32.63 14.61
N ILE A 70 -8.44 32.14 15.83
CA ILE A 70 -8.87 30.76 16.09
C ILE A 70 -10.23 30.48 15.42
N ALA A 71 -11.14 31.47 15.42
CA ALA A 71 -12.44 31.35 14.78
C ALA A 71 -12.40 31.27 13.24
N ALA A 72 -11.24 31.47 12.61
CA ALA A 72 -11.07 31.35 11.16
C ALA A 72 -10.90 29.90 10.69
N TYR A 73 -10.59 28.97 11.60
CA TYR A 73 -10.49 27.54 11.28
C TYR A 73 -11.83 26.97 10.82
N ALA A 74 -11.79 26.13 9.78
CA ALA A 74 -12.89 25.31 9.33
C ALA A 74 -12.47 23.83 9.30
N PRO A 75 -13.31 22.88 9.74
CA PRO A 75 -13.00 21.46 9.69
C PRO A 75 -13.27 20.88 8.29
N ASP A 76 -12.64 21.46 7.27
CA ASP A 76 -12.64 20.97 5.90
C ASP A 76 -11.25 20.41 5.52
N ALA A 77 -11.02 20.17 4.23
CA ALA A 77 -9.79 19.53 3.77
C ALA A 77 -8.61 20.49 3.62
N TYR A 78 -8.85 21.81 3.61
CA TYR A 78 -7.81 22.80 3.38
C TYR A 78 -7.04 23.07 4.66
N ARG A 79 -5.71 23.16 4.57
CA ARG A 79 -4.83 23.39 5.73
C ARG A 79 -5.08 22.41 6.88
N ALA A 80 -5.41 21.17 6.53
CA ALA A 80 -5.54 20.06 7.48
C ALA A 80 -4.16 19.57 8.00
N SER A 81 -3.09 20.02 7.33
CA SER A 81 -1.69 19.87 7.73
C SER A 81 -0.92 21.12 7.28
N ASP A 82 0.28 21.33 7.81
CA ASP A 82 1.25 22.30 7.29
C ASP A 82 2.02 21.79 6.06
N HIS A 83 1.85 20.51 5.71
CA HIS A 83 2.41 19.85 4.54
C HIS A 83 1.30 19.35 3.57
N ASP A 84 1.61 19.32 2.28
CA ASP A 84 0.80 18.64 1.28
C ASP A 84 1.02 17.11 1.36
N PRO A 85 -0.05 16.30 1.24
CA PRO A 85 0.10 14.85 1.18
C PRO A 85 0.76 14.41 -0.14
N VAL A 86 1.65 13.42 -0.04
CA VAL A 86 2.24 12.73 -1.19
C VAL A 86 1.29 11.61 -1.63
N VAL A 87 0.87 11.64 -2.89
CA VAL A 87 -0.02 10.65 -3.52
C VAL A 87 0.80 9.82 -4.50
N VAL A 88 0.78 8.50 -4.33
CA VAL A 88 1.46 7.55 -5.22
C VAL A 88 0.42 6.64 -5.86
N GLY A 89 0.45 6.58 -7.19
CA GLY A 89 -0.31 5.60 -7.97
C GLY A 89 0.48 4.31 -8.11
N LEU A 90 -0.16 3.18 -7.82
CA LEU A 90 0.41 1.84 -7.99
C LEU A 90 -0.47 1.02 -8.93
N GLU A 91 0.14 0.29 -9.84
CA GLU A 91 -0.48 -0.77 -10.62
C GLU A 91 0.35 -2.03 -10.39
N LEU A 92 -0.09 -2.87 -9.46
CA LEU A 92 0.61 -4.07 -9.06
C LEU A 92 0.29 -5.20 -10.03
N THR A 93 1.31 -5.92 -10.49
CA THR A 93 1.12 -7.16 -11.24
C THR A 93 0.54 -8.24 -10.33
N THR A 94 -0.27 -9.13 -10.93
CA THR A 94 -0.74 -10.34 -10.24
C THR A 94 0.41 -11.18 -9.69
N GLU A 95 1.59 -11.13 -10.32
CA GLU A 95 2.78 -11.82 -9.83
C GLU A 95 3.26 -11.24 -8.50
N ALA A 96 3.37 -9.91 -8.39
CA ALA A 96 3.74 -9.21 -7.16
C ALA A 96 2.74 -9.47 -6.04
N GLU A 97 1.45 -9.39 -6.33
CA GLU A 97 0.38 -9.66 -5.36
C GLU A 97 0.39 -11.13 -4.86
N ILE A 98 0.70 -12.11 -5.72
CA ILE A 98 0.86 -13.51 -5.28
C ILE A 98 2.11 -13.68 -4.41
N MET A 99 3.20 -12.97 -4.73
CA MET A 99 4.41 -13.00 -3.91
C MET A 99 4.17 -12.40 -2.52
N GLU A 100 3.38 -11.33 -2.42
CA GLU A 100 2.97 -10.78 -1.12
C GLU A 100 2.16 -11.79 -0.31
N LEU A 101 1.21 -12.49 -0.95
CA LEU A 101 0.47 -13.57 -0.28
C LEU A 101 1.38 -14.69 0.25
N ILE A 102 2.50 -14.99 -0.44
CA ILE A 102 3.48 -15.97 0.04
C ILE A 102 4.20 -15.41 1.28
N ASP A 103 4.58 -14.14 1.29
CA ASP A 103 5.23 -13.49 2.42
C ASP A 103 4.30 -13.40 3.64
N ASP A 104 3.03 -13.07 3.44
CA ASP A 104 2.00 -13.09 4.49
C ASP A 104 1.88 -14.49 5.14
N ILE A 105 1.85 -15.54 4.31
CA ILE A 105 1.82 -16.93 4.81
C ILE A 105 3.09 -17.27 5.57
N GLN A 106 4.26 -16.81 5.11
CA GLN A 106 5.53 -17.00 5.83
C GLN A 106 5.52 -16.26 7.17
N GLY A 107 5.01 -15.03 7.22
CA GLY A 107 4.81 -14.28 8.46
C GLY A 107 3.95 -15.05 9.48
N LEU A 108 2.87 -15.68 9.02
CA LEU A 108 2.02 -16.52 9.88
C LEU A 108 2.74 -17.78 10.39
N VAL A 109 3.70 -18.32 9.64
CA VAL A 109 4.57 -19.42 10.11
C VAL A 109 5.55 -18.90 11.16
N ASP A 110 6.18 -17.75 10.90
CA ASP A 110 7.18 -17.14 11.79
C ASP A 110 6.55 -16.74 13.14
N GLU A 111 5.29 -16.29 13.13
CA GLU A 111 4.50 -15.99 14.32
C GLU A 111 3.95 -17.24 15.03
N GLY A 112 4.08 -18.42 14.42
CA GLY A 112 3.60 -19.69 14.96
C GLY A 112 2.09 -19.90 14.89
N VAL A 113 1.38 -19.08 14.11
CA VAL A 113 -0.05 -19.27 13.79
C VAL A 113 -0.21 -20.52 12.92
N LEU A 114 0.66 -20.67 11.93
CA LEU A 114 0.81 -21.87 11.12
C LEU A 114 2.01 -22.67 11.58
N ASN A 115 1.90 -24.00 11.54
CA ASN A 115 3.11 -24.83 11.55
C ASN A 115 3.72 -24.92 10.15
N GLU A 116 4.99 -25.29 10.08
CA GLU A 116 5.76 -25.50 8.85
C GLU A 116 5.02 -26.31 7.78
N GLY A 117 4.34 -27.39 8.16
CA GLY A 117 3.60 -28.23 7.20
C GLY A 117 2.40 -27.51 6.59
N GLN A 118 1.70 -26.71 7.39
CA GLN A 118 0.56 -25.92 6.93
C GLN A 118 1.02 -24.75 6.07
N GLY A 119 2.04 -24.00 6.50
CA GLY A 119 2.63 -22.93 5.71
C GLY A 119 3.13 -23.42 4.34
N ASN A 120 3.90 -24.51 4.32
CA ASN A 120 4.39 -25.12 3.08
C ASN A 120 3.24 -25.57 2.16
N SER A 121 2.11 -26.04 2.71
CA SER A 121 0.92 -26.41 1.94
C SER A 121 0.32 -25.20 1.19
N PHE A 122 0.23 -24.05 1.86
CA PHE A 122 -0.27 -22.80 1.28
C PHE A 122 0.72 -22.21 0.27
N MET A 123 1.98 -22.03 0.66
CA MET A 123 3.02 -21.47 -0.21
C MET A 123 3.17 -22.29 -1.50
N SER A 124 3.19 -23.63 -1.41
CA SER A 124 3.25 -24.49 -2.60
C SER A 124 2.06 -24.28 -3.55
N LYS A 125 0.86 -23.95 -3.05
CA LYS A 125 -0.28 -23.65 -3.92
C LYS A 125 -0.07 -22.34 -4.66
N LEU A 126 0.38 -21.30 -3.97
CA LEU A 126 0.65 -19.98 -4.55
C LEU A 126 1.82 -20.03 -5.55
N GLU A 127 2.90 -20.75 -5.25
CA GLU A 127 3.99 -21.02 -6.21
C GLU A 127 3.49 -21.75 -7.47
N ASN A 128 2.52 -22.66 -7.33
CA ASN A 128 1.90 -23.29 -8.50
C ASN A 128 1.06 -22.31 -9.32
N VAL A 129 0.40 -21.33 -8.69
CA VAL A 129 -0.30 -20.24 -9.38
C VAL A 129 0.70 -19.45 -10.24
N LEU A 130 1.82 -19.02 -9.67
CA LEU A 130 2.90 -18.33 -10.40
C LEU A 130 3.37 -19.13 -11.63
N ASN A 131 3.63 -20.43 -11.44
CA ASN A 131 4.03 -21.34 -12.52
C ASN A 131 2.97 -21.48 -13.63
N LYS A 132 1.69 -21.33 -13.31
CA LYS A 132 0.60 -21.35 -14.30
C LYS A 132 0.50 -20.04 -15.04
N LEU A 133 0.63 -18.91 -14.36
CA LEU A 133 0.65 -17.58 -14.99
C LEU A 133 1.81 -17.45 -15.97
N ALA A 134 3.01 -17.92 -15.60
CA ALA A 134 4.18 -17.97 -16.49
C ALA A 134 3.94 -18.79 -17.78
N LYS A 135 2.96 -19.70 -17.77
CA LYS A 135 2.55 -20.53 -18.94
C LYS A 135 1.30 -20.00 -19.65
N GLY A 136 0.80 -18.82 -19.28
CA GLY A 136 -0.44 -18.24 -19.80
C GLY A 136 -1.70 -19.01 -19.39
N GLN A 137 -1.63 -19.85 -18.35
CA GLN A 137 -2.74 -20.70 -17.91
C GLN A 137 -3.64 -20.00 -16.88
N THR A 138 -4.15 -18.81 -17.22
CA THR A 138 -4.89 -17.92 -16.30
C THR A 138 -6.08 -18.61 -15.62
N LYS A 139 -6.93 -19.32 -16.38
CA LYS A 139 -8.06 -20.07 -15.81
C LYS A 139 -7.64 -21.15 -14.79
N ALA A 140 -6.51 -21.81 -15.05
CA ALA A 140 -6.01 -22.83 -14.13
C ALA A 140 -5.37 -22.21 -12.88
N ALA A 141 -4.78 -21.02 -13.01
CA ALA A 141 -4.28 -20.21 -11.91
C ALA A 141 -5.44 -19.73 -11.01
N ALA A 142 -6.50 -19.16 -11.58
CA ALA A 142 -7.70 -18.76 -10.86
C ALA A 142 -8.34 -19.92 -10.09
N ASN A 143 -8.44 -21.12 -10.69
CA ASN A 143 -8.93 -22.31 -9.99
C ASN A 143 -8.07 -22.70 -8.78
N GLN A 144 -6.75 -22.49 -8.84
CA GLN A 144 -5.85 -22.78 -7.72
C GLN A 144 -5.96 -21.74 -6.61
N LEU A 145 -6.16 -20.47 -6.94
CA LEU A 145 -6.48 -19.44 -5.96
C LEU A 145 -7.81 -19.72 -5.27
N GLY A 146 -8.83 -20.19 -6.01
CA GLY A 146 -10.07 -20.68 -5.41
C GLY A 146 -9.84 -21.86 -4.44
N ALA A 147 -8.92 -22.77 -4.76
CA ALA A 147 -8.55 -23.85 -3.83
C ALA A 147 -7.82 -23.33 -2.57
N PHE A 148 -6.98 -22.31 -2.71
CA PHE A 148 -6.34 -21.62 -1.58
C PHE A 148 -7.39 -20.97 -0.66
N ILE A 149 -8.35 -20.21 -1.22
CA ILE A 149 -9.45 -19.59 -0.46
C ILE A 149 -10.21 -20.63 0.38
N ASN A 150 -10.60 -21.75 -0.23
CA ASN A 150 -11.31 -22.82 0.48
C ASN A 150 -10.50 -23.41 1.65
N GLU A 151 -9.17 -23.49 1.52
CA GLU A 151 -8.30 -23.98 2.59
C GLU A 151 -8.16 -22.93 3.71
N VAL A 152 -8.06 -21.64 3.38
CA VAL A 152 -8.09 -20.56 4.38
C VAL A 152 -9.41 -20.57 5.15
N GLU A 153 -10.55 -20.68 4.46
CA GLU A 153 -11.87 -20.83 5.11
C GLU A 153 -11.92 -22.04 6.04
N ALA A 154 -11.32 -23.17 5.65
CA ALA A 154 -11.25 -24.35 6.51
C ALA A 154 -10.45 -24.08 7.80
N PHE A 155 -9.37 -23.28 7.72
CA PHE A 155 -8.56 -22.89 8.88
C PHE A 155 -9.26 -21.88 9.79
N VAL A 156 -10.06 -20.98 9.22
CA VAL A 156 -10.96 -20.12 10.02
C VAL A 156 -11.99 -20.97 10.76
N ASN A 157 -12.62 -21.91 10.05
CA ASN A 157 -13.64 -22.79 10.62
C ASN A 157 -13.09 -23.75 11.69
N SER A 158 -11.81 -24.15 11.59
CA SER A 158 -11.14 -24.94 12.63
C SER A 158 -10.66 -24.11 13.82
N GLY A 159 -10.75 -22.78 13.74
CA GLY A 159 -10.23 -21.85 14.74
C GLY A 159 -8.70 -21.73 14.75
N THR A 160 -8.03 -22.16 13.68
CA THR A 160 -6.58 -21.97 13.50
C THR A 160 -6.28 -20.54 13.09
N PHE A 161 -7.09 -19.97 12.19
CA PHE A 161 -7.08 -18.53 11.90
C PHE A 161 -8.18 -17.81 12.69
N SER A 162 -7.89 -16.57 13.08
CA SER A 162 -8.96 -15.63 13.41
C SER A 162 -9.77 -15.28 12.16
N ALA A 163 -10.99 -14.77 12.35
CA ALA A 163 -11.78 -14.27 11.23
C ALA A 163 -11.04 -13.18 10.46
N GLU A 164 -10.40 -12.24 11.16
CA GLU A 164 -9.63 -11.15 10.55
C GLU A 164 -8.43 -11.66 9.72
N GLN A 165 -7.67 -12.63 10.25
CA GLN A 165 -6.56 -13.25 9.52
C GLN A 165 -7.04 -13.96 8.25
N GLY A 166 -8.12 -14.73 8.36
CA GLY A 166 -8.70 -15.40 7.20
C GLY A 166 -9.26 -14.44 6.16
N ASP A 167 -9.98 -13.41 6.61
CA ASP A 167 -10.64 -12.43 5.74
C ASP A 167 -9.62 -11.63 4.92
N LEU A 168 -8.45 -11.29 5.48
CA LEU A 168 -7.38 -10.61 4.75
C LEU A 168 -6.84 -11.48 3.61
N LEU A 169 -6.48 -12.74 3.90
CA LEU A 169 -5.97 -13.69 2.91
C LEU A 169 -7.01 -14.02 1.83
N ILE A 170 -8.28 -14.19 2.23
CA ILE A 170 -9.38 -14.48 1.30
C ILE A 170 -9.62 -13.29 0.37
N GLN A 171 -9.68 -12.07 0.90
CA GLN A 171 -9.89 -10.86 0.09
C GLN A 171 -8.77 -10.67 -0.95
N ALA A 172 -7.51 -10.81 -0.52
CA ALA A 172 -6.38 -10.66 -1.42
C ALA A 172 -6.39 -11.74 -2.52
N ALA A 173 -6.65 -13.00 -2.17
CA ALA A 173 -6.79 -14.08 -3.15
C ALA A 173 -8.01 -13.92 -4.08
N ALA A 174 -9.11 -13.35 -3.59
CA ALA A 174 -10.32 -13.11 -4.39
C ALA A 174 -10.10 -12.02 -5.45
N LEU A 175 -9.40 -10.93 -5.09
CA LEU A 175 -9.01 -9.89 -6.05
C LEU A 175 -8.14 -10.47 -7.18
N LEU A 176 -7.21 -11.36 -6.83
CA LEU A 176 -6.40 -12.09 -7.81
C LEU A 176 -7.22 -13.02 -8.70
N VAL A 177 -8.27 -13.67 -8.17
CA VAL A 177 -9.20 -14.46 -9.00
C VAL A 177 -9.91 -13.56 -10.00
N ASP A 178 -10.45 -12.42 -9.54
CA ASP A 178 -11.16 -11.46 -10.39
C ASP A 178 -10.24 -10.88 -11.49
N ALA A 179 -8.98 -10.60 -11.16
CA ALA A 179 -7.98 -10.12 -12.13
C ALA A 179 -7.64 -11.15 -13.23
N LEU A 180 -7.87 -12.44 -12.99
CA LEU A 180 -7.52 -13.54 -13.90
C LEU A 180 -8.69 -14.08 -14.74
N THR A 181 -9.91 -13.61 -14.50
CA THR A 181 -11.14 -14.10 -15.15
C THR A 181 -11.83 -13.05 -16.01
#